data_AF-A0A948C2V6-F1
#
_entry.id   AF-A0A948C2V6-F1
#
_cell.length_a   1.000
_cell.length_b   1.000
_cell.length_c   1.000
_cell.angle_alpha   90.00
_cell.angle_beta   90.00
_cell.angle_gamma   90.00
#
_symmetry.space_group_name_H-M   'P 1'
#
loop_
_entity.id
_entity.type
_entity.pdbx_description
1 polymer ?
#
loop_
_entity_poly.entity_id
_entity_poly.type
_entity_poly.pdbx_seq_one_letter_code
_entity_poly.pdbx_strand_id
1 'polypeptide(L)' 'MIKSDMISNNGLCLLDPHGELVDIVLEHIPTHRINDVILFDVSDSDFPIGFNLLQSETEEGRTLIVS' A
#
# COMPACT_ATOMS: atom_id res chain seq x y z
N MET A 1 -12.04 -7.87 10.33
CA MET A 1 -10.57 -8.01 10.43
C MET A 1 -9.92 -6.67 10.14
N ILE A 2 -9.83 -6.21 8.87
CA ILE A 2 -9.24 -4.93 8.46
C ILE A 2 -9.63 -3.73 9.36
N LYS A 3 -10.93 -3.44 9.50
CA LYS A 3 -11.40 -2.34 10.36
C LYS A 3 -10.95 -2.48 11.82
N SER A 4 -10.96 -3.69 12.36
CA SER A 4 -10.53 -3.95 13.73
C SER A 4 -9.03 -3.70 13.87
N ASP A 5 -8.22 -4.12 12.90
CA ASP A 5 -6.78 -3.88 12.88
C ASP A 5 -6.47 -2.38 12.78
N MET A 6 -7.16 -1.64 11.91
CA MET A 6 -7.00 -0.19 11.82
C MET A 6 -7.33 0.53 13.14
N ILE A 7 -8.39 0.11 13.85
CA ILE A 7 -8.79 0.68 15.15
C ILE A 7 -7.80 0.30 16.26
N SER A 8 -7.29 -0.93 16.24
CA SER A 8 -6.26 -1.40 17.19
C SER A 8 -4.86 -0.85 16.91
N ASN A 9 -4.74 0.08 15.95
CA ASN A 9 -3.49 0.68 15.50
C ASN A 9 -2.46 -0.33 14.93
N ASN A 10 -2.95 -1.43 14.37
CA ASN A 10 -2.14 -2.39 13.64
C ASN A 10 -1.91 -1.92 12.20
N GLY A 11 -0.74 -2.23 11.66
CA GLY A 11 -0.44 -2.09 10.23
C GLY A 11 -1.06 -3.24 9.42
N LEU A 12 -1.51 -2.95 8.21
CA LEU A 12 -1.99 -3.95 7.26
C LEU A 12 -1.65 -3.52 5.83
N CYS A 13 -1.57 -4.49 4.92
CA CYS A 13 -1.46 -4.28 3.49
C CYS A 13 -2.65 -4.96 2.81
N LEU A 14 -3.32 -4.23 1.92
CA LEU A 14 -4.43 -4.73 1.12
C LEU A 14 -4.03 -4.68 -0.35
N LEU A 15 -4.15 -5.81 -1.04
CA LEU A 15 -3.95 -5.92 -2.48
C LEU A 15 -5.25 -6.41 -3.11
N ASP A 16 -5.86 -5.56 -3.92
CA ASP A 16 -7.13 -5.84 -4.60
C ASP A 16 -7.01 -5.51 -6.09
N PRO A 17 -6.97 -6.52 -6.98
CA PRO A 17 -6.94 -6.30 -8.43
C PRO A 17 -8.19 -5.63 -8.99
N HIS A 18 -9.33 -5.68 -8.28
CA HIS A 18 -10.62 -5.18 -8.76
C HIS A 18 -10.97 -3.79 -8.23
N GLY A 19 -10.42 -3.40 -7.08
CA GLY A 19 -10.51 -2.05 -6.49
C GLY A 19 -11.71 -1.82 -5.56
N GLU A 20 -12.80 -2.59 -5.68
CA GLU A 20 -14.01 -2.38 -4.87
C GLU A 20 -13.76 -2.47 -3.36
N LEU A 21 -12.86 -3.36 -2.92
CA LEU A 21 -12.56 -3.50 -1.49
C LEU A 21 -11.68 -2.35 -0.98
N VAL A 22 -10.82 -1.79 -1.83
CA VAL A 22 -9.98 -0.63 -1.49
C VAL A 22 -10.86 0.58 -1.21
N ASP A 23 -11.84 0.86 -2.07
CA ASP A 23 -12.77 1.98 -1.89
C ASP A 23 -13.52 1.88 -0.55
N ILE A 24 -14.07 0.69 -0.24
CA ILE A 24 -14.75 0.44 1.03
C ILE A 24 -13.81 0.65 2.21
N VAL A 25 -12.54 0.23 2.10
CA VAL A 25 -11.58 0.37 3.20
C VAL A 25 -11.18 1.82 3.40
N LEU A 26 -10.99 2.60 2.34
CA LEU A 26 -10.68 4.03 2.40
C LEU A 26 -11.76 4.82 3.16
N GLU A 27 -13.03 4.48 2.96
CA GLU A 27 -14.15 5.10 3.70
C GLU A 27 -14.12 4.82 5.22
N HIS A 28 -13.43 3.76 5.64
CA HIS A 28 -13.39 3.31 7.03
C HIS A 28 -12.11 3.70 7.77
N ILE A 29 -11.21 4.47 7.13
CA ILE A 29 -9.96 4.89 7.74
C ILE A 29 -10.22 5.88 8.88
N PRO A 30 -9.72 5.61 10.10
CA PRO A 30 -9.82 6.57 11.20
C PRO A 30 -9.12 7.89 10.86
N THR A 31 -9.73 9.02 11.22
CA THR A 31 -9.21 10.36 10.88
C THR A 31 -7.79 10.62 11.36
N HIS A 32 -7.42 10.10 12.52
CA HIS A 32 -6.06 10.23 13.09
C HIS A 32 -4.99 9.46 12.31
N ARG A 33 -5.39 8.54 11.41
CA ARG A 33 -4.52 7.69 10.60
C ARG A 33 -4.50 8.07 9.12
N ILE A 34 -5.22 9.12 8.70
CA ILE A 34 -5.27 9.54 7.28
C ILE A 34 -3.85 9.73 6.70
N ASN A 35 -2.93 10.29 7.49
CA ASN A 35 -1.56 10.53 7.06
C ASN A 35 -0.67 9.28 7.05
N ASP A 36 -1.16 8.15 7.55
CA ASP A 36 -0.45 6.87 7.54
C ASP A 36 -0.79 6.01 6.32
N VAL A 37 -1.68 6.51 5.45
CA VAL A 37 -2.24 5.76 4.32
C VAL A 37 -1.40 5.99 3.08
N ILE A 38 -0.96 4.90 2.47
CA ILE A 38 -0.37 4.90 1.12
C ILE A 38 -1.36 4.20 0.21
N LEU A 39 -1.97 4.94 -0.71
CA LEU A 39 -2.80 4.39 -1.78
C LEU A 39 -1.94 4.22 -3.02
N PHE A 40 -1.63 2.97 -3.37
CA PHE A 40 -0.84 2.65 -4.56
C PHE A 40 -1.73 2.13 -5.67
N ASP A 41 -2.18 3.03 -6.54
CA ASP A 41 -2.92 2.70 -7.75
C ASP A 41 -2.02 2.88 -8.98
N VAL A 42 -1.77 1.79 -9.71
CA VAL A 42 -0.94 1.80 -10.93
C VAL A 42 -1.64 2.44 -12.12
N SER A 43 -2.95 2.64 -12.03
CA SER A 43 -3.78 3.27 -13.07
C SER A 43 -3.98 4.77 -12.85
N ASP A 44 -3.64 5.30 -11.68
CA ASP A 44 -3.76 6.73 -11.36
C ASP A 44 -2.67 7.54 -12.09
N SER A 45 -3.10 8.31 -13.08
CA SER A 45 -2.25 9.21 -13.86
C SER A 45 -2.07 10.58 -13.24
N ASP A 46 -2.94 10.99 -12.33
CA ASP A 46 -2.93 12.33 -11.72
C ASP A 46 -1.97 12.37 -10.52
N PHE A 47 -1.93 11.28 -9.74
CA PHE A 47 -1.06 11.13 -8.56
C PHE A 47 -0.24 9.83 -8.58
N PRO A 48 0.62 9.62 -9.60
CA PRO A 48 1.39 8.39 -9.71
C PRO A 48 2.45 8.30 -8.60
N ILE A 49 2.55 7.12 -7.99
CA ILE A 49 3.62 6.82 -7.03
C ILE A 49 4.81 6.22 -7.78
N GLY A 50 5.95 6.90 -7.73
CA GLY A 50 7.20 6.41 -8.27
C GLY A 50 7.71 5.21 -7.46
N PHE A 51 7.65 4.01 -8.06
CA PHE A 51 8.11 2.78 -7.44
C PHE A 51 9.06 2.03 -8.37
N ASN A 52 10.31 1.87 -7.93
CA ASN A 52 11.32 1.12 -8.68
C ASN A 52 11.53 -0.25 -8.04
N LEU A 53 10.89 -1.27 -8.61
CA LEU A 53 11.04 -2.67 -8.21
C LEU A 53 12.49 -3.18 -8.28
N LEU A 54 13.34 -2.55 -9.10
CA LEU A 54 14.73 -2.94 -9.28
C LEU A 54 15.69 -2.21 -8.33
N GLN A 55 15.18 -1.31 -7.49
CA GLN A 55 15.99 -0.57 -6.54
C GLN A 55 16.32 -1.46 -5.34
N SER A 56 17.61 -1.74 -5.16
CA SER A 56 18.15 -2.32 -3.95
C SER A 56 19.40 -1.57 -3.54
N GLU A 57 19.49 -1.25 -2.26
CA GLU A 57 20.67 -0.62 -1.65
C GLU A 57 21.74 -1.66 -1.26
N THR A 58 21.35 -2.93 -1.13
CA THR A 58 22.26 -4.03 -0.76
C THR A 58 22.59 -4.90 -1.96
N GLU A 59 23.80 -5.48 -1.94
CA GLU A 59 24.27 -6.42 -2.96
C GLU A 59 23.48 -7.73 -2.93
N GLU A 60 23.10 -8.22 -1.75
CA GLU A 60 22.23 -9.41 -1.65
C GLU A 60 20.84 -9.14 -2.23
N GLY A 61 20.26 -7.98 -1.94
CA GLY A 61 18.94 -7.60 -2.47
C GLY A 61 18.94 -7.47 -3.99
N ARG A 62 20.05 -7.01 -4.59
CA ARG A 62 20.21 -6.96 -6.05
C ARG A 62 20.17 -8.35 -6.69
N THR A 63 20.75 -9.35 -6.04
CA THR A 63 20.76 -10.72 -6.56
C THR A 63 19.35 -11.31 -6.59
N LEU A 64 18.55 -11.07 -5.53
CA LEU A 64 17.17 -11.58 -5.43
C LEU A 64 16.22 -10.95 -6.46
N ILE A 65 16.47 -9.70 -6.88
CA ILE A 65 15.64 -8.98 -7.86
C ILE A 65 15.79 -9.56 -9.28
N VAL A 66 16.96 -10.10 -9.61
CA VAL A 66 17.29 -10.58 -10.97
C VAL A 66 17.35 -12.11 -11.09
N SER A 67 17.21 -12.84 -9.98
CA SER A 67 17.27 -14.30 -9.92
C SER A 67 15.99 -15.01 -10.35
#